data_AF-A0A416GBZ3-F1
#
_entry.id   AF-A0A416GBZ3-F1
#
_cell.length_a   1.000
_cell.length_b   1.000
_cell.length_c   1.000
_cell.angle_alpha   90.00
_cell.angle_beta   90.00
_cell.angle_gamma   90.00
#
_symmetry.space_group_name_H-M   'P 1'
#
loop_
_entity.id
_entity.type
_entity.pdbx_description
1 polymer ?
#
loop_
_entity_poly.entity_id
_entity_poly.type
_entity_poly.pdbx_seq_one_letter_code
_entity_poly.pdbx_strand_id
1 'polypeptide(L)'
;MLAALYEGQQVRLFDQNFSSAEINRALFHTSRQERILLLGHGSDQGLFSRENDEADDFDRLIVSHTHAYALRRHGGNLVGIWCHARLFAQAEGLHGLFSGMIITEMSEAEYYGVETTPEELKQENELLGLRLRQLLDEDIPLMDFPQRMRDFDQHHTPLTDFNYQNFYYF
;
A
#
# COMPACT_ATOMS: atom_id res chain seq x y z
N MET A 1 11.04 -1.66 1.75
CA MET A 1 9.78 -2.24 2.26
C MET A 1 8.88 -2.79 1.16
N LEU A 2 8.32 -1.97 0.27
CA LEU A 2 7.21 -2.40 -0.61
C LEU A 2 7.56 -3.47 -1.64
N ALA A 3 8.78 -3.46 -2.18
CA ALA A 3 9.24 -4.48 -3.13
C ALA A 3 9.15 -5.91 -2.58
N ALA A 4 9.32 -6.07 -1.26
CA ALA A 4 9.25 -7.37 -0.58
C ALA A 4 7.89 -8.08 -0.78
N LEU A 5 6.82 -7.34 -1.10
CA LEU A 5 5.50 -7.93 -1.33
C LEU A 5 5.44 -8.75 -2.62
N TYR A 6 6.25 -8.44 -3.64
CA TYR A 6 6.19 -9.10 -4.95
C TYR A 6 7.52 -9.66 -5.46
N GLU A 7 8.64 -9.35 -4.79
CA GLU A 7 9.94 -9.88 -5.17
C GLU A 7 9.93 -11.42 -5.17
N GLY A 8 10.57 -12.00 -6.19
CA GLY A 8 10.59 -13.46 -6.40
C GLY A 8 9.27 -14.08 -6.86
N GLN A 9 8.21 -13.31 -7.10
CA GLN A 9 6.94 -13.80 -7.64
C GLN A 9 6.79 -13.54 -9.13
N GLN A 10 5.97 -14.36 -9.79
CA GLN A 10 5.57 -14.12 -11.16
C GLN A 10 4.48 -13.04 -11.20
N VAL A 11 4.89 -11.78 -11.35
CA VAL A 11 3.97 -10.62 -11.38
C VAL A 11 4.04 -9.87 -12.70
N ARG A 12 2.94 -9.15 -13.02
CA ARG A 12 2.90 -8.14 -14.07
C ARG A 12 3.11 -6.78 -13.42
N LEU A 13 4.31 -6.23 -13.56
CA LEU A 13 4.68 -4.93 -12.97
C LEU A 13 4.27 -3.78 -13.91
N PHE A 14 3.56 -2.80 -13.36
CA PHE A 14 3.23 -1.55 -14.02
C PHE A 14 3.85 -0.42 -13.19
N ASP A 15 4.81 0.29 -13.77
CA ASP A 15 5.58 1.36 -13.12
C ASP A 15 5.28 2.72 -13.75
N GLN A 16 6.06 3.74 -13.37
CA GLN A 16 5.91 5.10 -13.89
C GLN A 16 6.05 5.24 -15.41
N ASN A 17 6.46 4.21 -16.16
CA ASN A 17 6.56 4.30 -17.63
C ASN A 17 5.20 4.16 -18.32
N PHE A 18 4.17 3.70 -17.62
CA PHE A 18 2.84 3.46 -18.19
C PHE A 18 1.95 4.70 -18.08
N SER A 19 1.25 5.02 -19.17
CA SER A 19 0.20 6.03 -19.16
C SER A 19 -1.04 5.56 -18.38
N SER A 20 -1.82 6.51 -17.87
CA SER A 20 -3.10 6.20 -17.22
C SER A 20 -4.03 5.36 -18.12
N ALA A 21 -4.02 5.57 -19.44
CA ALA A 21 -4.81 4.79 -20.37
C ALA A 21 -4.36 3.33 -20.45
N GLU A 22 -3.04 3.07 -20.42
CA GLU A 22 -2.48 1.72 -20.43
C GLU A 22 -2.76 0.99 -19.12
N ILE A 23 -2.66 1.67 -17.99
CA ILE A 23 -3.00 1.12 -16.67
C ILE A 23 -4.48 0.77 -16.62
N ASN A 24 -5.35 1.68 -17.03
CA ASN A 24 -6.78 1.42 -17.07
C ASN A 24 -7.10 0.22 -17.97
N ARG A 25 -6.47 0.15 -19.16
CA ARG A 25 -6.59 -1.00 -20.06
C ARG A 25 -6.13 -2.29 -19.38
N ALA A 26 -5.00 -2.29 -18.68
CA ALA A 26 -4.53 -3.45 -17.95
C ALA A 26 -5.53 -3.89 -16.87
N LEU A 27 -6.01 -2.96 -16.05
CA LEU A 27 -7.01 -3.22 -15.01
C LEU A 27 -8.31 -3.81 -15.58
N PHE A 28 -8.74 -3.36 -16.76
CA PHE A 28 -9.92 -3.89 -17.45
C PHE A 28 -9.78 -5.34 -17.92
N HIS A 29 -8.56 -5.77 -18.28
CA HIS A 29 -8.30 -7.10 -18.81
C HIS A 29 -7.78 -8.09 -17.76
N THR A 30 -7.42 -7.61 -16.57
CA THR A 30 -7.05 -8.46 -15.44
C THR A 30 -8.28 -9.22 -14.92
N SER A 31 -8.11 -10.51 -14.64
CA SER A 31 -9.18 -11.33 -14.08
C SER A 31 -9.50 -10.92 -12.64
N ARG A 32 -10.76 -11.05 -12.21
CA ARG A 32 -11.18 -10.81 -10.82
C ARG A 32 -10.51 -11.76 -9.81
N GLN A 33 -9.99 -12.89 -10.30
CA GLN A 33 -9.25 -13.86 -9.49
C GLN A 33 -7.81 -13.44 -9.23
N GLU A 34 -7.27 -12.53 -10.06
CA GLU A 34 -5.92 -12.02 -9.87
C GLU A 34 -5.92 -10.90 -8.83
N ARG A 35 -4.95 -10.96 -7.92
CA ARG A 35 -4.77 -9.93 -6.89
C ARG A 35 -4.04 -8.74 -7.48
N ILE A 36 -4.54 -7.55 -7.20
CA ILE A 36 -3.91 -6.29 -7.62
C ILE A 36 -3.26 -5.64 -6.40
N LEU A 37 -1.95 -5.42 -6.51
CA LEU A 37 -1.17 -4.67 -5.53
C LEU A 37 -0.94 -3.26 -6.07
N LEU A 38 -1.33 -2.25 -5.30
CA LEU A 38 -1.13 -0.83 -5.57
C LEU A 38 -0.16 -0.30 -4.51
N LEU A 39 1.11 -0.14 -4.86
CA LEU A 39 2.19 0.08 -3.89
C LEU A 39 2.97 1.34 -4.27
N GLY A 40 3.20 2.24 -3.31
CA GLY A 40 4.10 3.38 -3.51
C GLY A 40 3.81 4.55 -2.58
N HIS A 41 4.07 5.76 -3.08
CA HIS A 41 3.69 7.02 -2.42
C HIS A 41 2.38 7.54 -3.00
N GLY A 42 1.61 8.26 -2.20
CA GLY A 42 0.32 8.79 -2.64
C GLY A 42 -0.32 9.70 -1.62
N SER A 43 -1.57 10.07 -1.91
CA SER A 43 -2.45 10.80 -1.00
C SER A 43 -3.86 10.21 -1.03
N ASP A 44 -4.79 10.92 -0.41
CA ASP A 44 -6.22 10.64 -0.52
C ASP A 44 -6.77 10.77 -1.96
N GLN A 45 -6.02 11.41 -2.88
CA GLN A 45 -6.38 11.53 -4.30
C GLN A 45 -5.89 10.36 -5.17
N GLY A 46 -5.03 9.49 -4.63
CA GLY A 46 -4.53 8.30 -5.31
C GLY A 46 -3.03 8.09 -5.20
N LEU A 47 -2.50 7.23 -6.06
CA LEU A 47 -1.10 6.80 -6.06
C LEU A 47 -0.29 7.69 -7.01
N PHE A 48 0.85 8.20 -6.55
CA PHE A 48 1.74 9.06 -7.33
C PHE A 48 2.60 8.25 -8.31
N SER A 49 2.96 8.89 -9.41
CA SER A 49 4.03 8.48 -10.32
C SER A 49 5.21 9.40 -10.04
N ARG A 50 6.32 8.86 -9.50
CA ARG A 50 7.58 9.59 -9.38
C ARG A 50 8.60 8.97 -10.32
N GLU A 51 9.19 9.77 -11.20
CA GLU A 51 10.33 9.33 -12.01
C GLU A 51 11.63 9.34 -11.19
N ASN A 52 11.69 10.19 -10.15
CA ASN A 52 12.81 10.30 -9.22
C ASN A 52 12.30 10.49 -7.78
N ASP A 53 12.67 9.58 -6.88
CA ASP A 53 12.29 9.64 -5.46
C ASP A 53 12.97 10.79 -4.70
N GLU A 54 14.05 11.37 -5.25
CA GLU A 54 14.79 12.51 -4.68
C GLU A 54 14.27 13.88 -5.11
N ALA A 55 13.32 13.96 -6.05
CA ALA A 55 12.77 15.21 -6.54
C ALA A 55 11.42 15.52 -5.86
N ASP A 56 11.24 16.74 -5.34
CA ASP A 56 9.98 17.20 -4.72
C ASP A 56 8.82 17.35 -5.71
N ASP A 57 9.07 17.23 -7.02
CA ASP A 57 8.05 17.33 -8.06
C ASP A 57 7.33 16.00 -8.27
N PHE A 58 6.00 16.04 -8.11
CA PHE A 58 5.09 14.97 -8.51
C PHE A 58 4.56 15.24 -9.91
N ASP A 59 4.91 14.40 -10.88
CA ASP A 59 4.54 14.64 -12.28
C ASP A 59 3.09 14.28 -12.60
N ARG A 60 2.54 13.24 -11.94
CA ARG A 60 1.18 12.73 -12.18
C ARG A 60 0.72 11.70 -11.15
N LEU A 61 -0.58 11.42 -11.14
CA LEU A 61 -1.15 10.24 -10.46
C LEU A 61 -1.11 9.03 -11.39
N ILE A 62 -0.47 7.94 -10.97
CA ILE A 62 -0.46 6.66 -11.67
C ILE A 62 -1.79 5.92 -11.47
N VAL A 63 -2.38 6.05 -10.27
CA VAL A 63 -3.74 5.62 -9.95
C VAL A 63 -4.49 6.80 -9.36
N SER A 64 -5.73 6.99 -9.80
CA SER A 64 -6.61 8.11 -9.42
C SER A 64 -8.06 7.71 -9.63
N HIS A 65 -8.98 8.64 -9.38
CA HIS A 65 -10.42 8.50 -9.64
C HIS A 65 -10.76 7.90 -11.02
N THR A 66 -9.97 8.21 -12.07
CA THR A 66 -10.21 7.70 -13.42
C THR A 66 -10.15 6.16 -13.54
N HIS A 67 -9.49 5.51 -12.58
CA HIS A 67 -9.31 4.07 -12.52
C HIS A 67 -10.32 3.38 -11.58
N ALA A 68 -11.06 4.14 -10.77
CA ALA A 68 -11.94 3.62 -9.72
C ALA A 68 -12.99 2.63 -10.26
N TYR A 69 -13.57 2.92 -11.43
CA TYR A 69 -14.52 2.00 -12.06
C TYR A 69 -13.90 0.64 -12.39
N ALA A 70 -12.68 0.61 -12.93
CA ALA A 70 -11.98 -0.63 -13.23
C ALA A 70 -11.61 -1.37 -11.95
N LEU A 71 -11.12 -0.66 -10.93
CA LEU A 71 -10.76 -1.22 -9.63
C LEU A 71 -11.97 -1.87 -8.92
N ARG A 72 -13.14 -1.21 -8.88
CA ARG A 72 -14.36 -1.77 -8.26
C ARG A 72 -14.78 -3.13 -8.84
N ARG A 73 -14.49 -3.38 -10.12
CA ARG A 73 -14.82 -4.64 -10.78
C ARG A 73 -14.04 -5.84 -10.22
N HIS A 74 -12.91 -5.62 -9.56
CA HIS A 74 -12.09 -6.67 -8.95
C HIS A 74 -12.64 -7.21 -7.63
N GLY A 75 -13.72 -6.63 -7.11
CA GLY A 75 -14.56 -7.26 -6.08
C GLY A 75 -13.85 -7.60 -4.78
N GLY A 76 -12.94 -6.75 -4.31
CA GLY A 76 -12.28 -6.94 -3.02
C GLY A 76 -10.86 -7.51 -3.08
N ASN A 77 -10.40 -8.00 -4.23
CA ASN A 77 -9.05 -8.58 -4.37
C ASN A 77 -7.97 -7.50 -4.64
N LEU A 78 -8.05 -6.41 -3.88
CA LEU A 78 -7.18 -5.25 -3.98
C LEU A 78 -6.37 -5.11 -2.68
N VAL A 79 -5.09 -4.77 -2.82
CA VAL A 79 -4.22 -4.36 -1.71
C VAL A 79 -3.58 -3.03 -2.07
N GLY A 80 -3.92 -1.98 -1.34
CA GLY A 80 -3.35 -0.65 -1.51
C GLY A 80 -2.46 -0.24 -0.35
N ILE A 81 -1.17 -0.04 -0.61
CA ILE A 81 -0.19 0.39 0.40
C ILE A 81 0.50 1.66 -0.07
N TRP A 82 0.00 2.79 0.45
CA TRP A 82 0.59 4.12 0.39
C TRP A 82 -0.04 5.00 1.48
N CYS A 83 0.57 6.15 1.76
CA CYS A 83 0.06 7.09 2.76
C CYS A 83 -1.37 7.56 2.38
N HIS A 84 -2.34 7.31 3.26
CA HIS A 84 -3.75 7.66 3.09
C HIS A 84 -4.52 6.84 2.03
N ALA A 85 -4.04 5.64 1.65
CA ALA A 85 -4.74 4.75 0.72
C ALA A 85 -6.18 4.43 1.14
N ARG A 86 -6.44 4.32 2.45
CA ARG A 86 -7.78 4.08 3.00
C ARG A 86 -8.77 5.19 2.64
N LEU A 87 -8.31 6.45 2.58
CA LEU A 87 -9.19 7.59 2.30
C LEU A 87 -9.59 7.60 0.83
N PHE A 88 -8.65 7.29 -0.06
CA PHE A 88 -8.93 7.07 -1.48
C PHE A 88 -9.93 5.92 -1.67
N ALA A 89 -9.70 4.77 -1.02
CA ALA A 89 -10.60 3.62 -1.12
C ALA A 89 -12.03 3.94 -0.67
N GLN A 90 -12.17 4.67 0.45
CA GLN A 90 -13.48 5.12 0.94
C GLN A 90 -14.18 6.08 -0.02
N ALA A 91 -13.46 7.08 -0.52
CA ALA A 91 -14.00 8.06 -1.46
C ALA A 91 -14.48 7.41 -2.78
N GLU A 92 -13.73 6.42 -3.26
CA GLU A 92 -13.97 5.75 -4.53
C GLU A 92 -14.83 4.48 -4.43
N GLY A 93 -15.23 4.08 -3.22
CA GLY A 93 -16.01 2.87 -2.96
C GLY A 93 -15.27 1.58 -3.36
N LEU A 94 -13.97 1.51 -3.08
CA LEU A 94 -13.14 0.33 -3.32
C LEU A 94 -13.21 -0.63 -2.14
N HIS A 95 -13.30 -1.93 -2.45
CA HIS A 95 -13.23 -3.01 -1.48
C HIS A 95 -11.86 -3.69 -1.55
N GLY A 96 -11.33 -4.11 -0.41
CA GLY A 96 -9.98 -4.68 -0.29
C GLY A 96 -9.23 -4.17 0.94
N LEU A 97 -7.94 -4.49 1.00
CA LEU A 97 -7.04 -4.07 2.08
C LEU A 97 -6.36 -2.76 1.71
N PHE A 98 -6.43 -1.74 2.55
CA PHE A 98 -5.79 -0.44 2.33
C PHE A 98 -5.09 0.07 3.58
N SER A 99 -3.90 0.67 3.41
CA SER A 99 -3.19 1.33 4.50
C SER A 99 -3.75 2.72 4.81
N GLY A 100 -3.66 3.13 6.08
CA GLY A 100 -3.78 4.51 6.50
C GLY A 100 -2.46 5.25 6.29
N MET A 101 -2.02 5.98 7.32
CA MET A 101 -0.66 6.49 7.37
C MET A 101 0.29 5.36 7.79
N ILE A 102 1.40 5.20 7.10
CA ILE A 102 2.50 4.31 7.50
C ILE A 102 3.75 5.17 7.55
N ILE A 103 4.41 5.22 8.70
CA ILE A 103 5.63 5.99 8.91
C ILE A 103 6.81 5.19 8.38
N THR A 104 7.41 5.71 7.32
CA THR A 104 8.55 5.15 6.60
C THR A 104 9.78 6.05 6.60
N GLU A 105 9.62 7.31 7.01
CA GLU A 105 10.67 8.31 7.10
C GLU A 105 10.68 9.04 8.46
N MET A 106 11.85 9.55 8.86
CA MET A 106 11.98 10.29 10.13
C MET A 106 11.18 11.60 10.14
N SER A 107 11.04 12.25 8.98
CA SER A 107 10.22 13.44 8.78
C SER A 107 8.74 13.17 9.10
N GLU A 108 8.23 12.01 8.66
CA GLU A 108 6.87 11.56 8.97
C GLU A 108 6.72 11.28 10.47
N ALA A 109 7.70 10.60 11.08
CA ALA A 109 7.69 10.33 12.52
C ALA A 109 7.61 11.61 13.35
N GLU A 110 8.42 12.63 13.02
CA GLU A 110 8.39 13.94 13.66
C GLU A 110 7.04 14.65 13.46
N TYR A 111 6.51 14.65 12.22
CA TYR A 111 5.24 15.29 11.90
C TYR A 111 4.05 14.68 12.66
N TYR A 112 4.02 13.35 12.80
CA TYR A 112 2.97 12.63 13.51
C TYR A 112 3.22 12.49 15.02
N GLY A 113 4.35 13.01 15.52
CA GLY A 113 4.70 12.93 16.94
C GLY A 113 4.96 11.51 17.43
N VAL A 114 5.50 10.65 16.56
CA VAL A 114 5.82 9.25 16.86
C VAL A 114 7.30 9.13 17.18
N GLU A 115 7.61 8.75 18.42
CA GLU A 115 8.98 8.56 18.88
C GLU A 115 9.57 7.29 18.28
N THR A 116 10.70 7.43 17.57
CA THR A 116 11.46 6.32 16.95
C THR A 116 12.89 6.77 16.68
N THR A 117 13.76 5.81 16.41
CA THR A 117 15.11 6.04 15.87
C THR A 117 15.19 5.70 14.38
N PRO A 118 16.16 6.23 13.61
CA PRO A 118 16.37 5.82 12.22
C PRO A 118 16.63 4.31 12.07
N GLU A 119 17.34 3.71 13.02
CA GLU A 119 17.65 2.29 13.06
C GLU A 119 16.39 1.43 13.26
N GLU A 120 15.57 1.79 14.26
CA GLU A 120 14.27 1.14 14.50
C GLU A 120 13.35 1.31 13.29
N LEU A 121 13.26 2.53 12.75
CA LEU A 121 12.41 2.84 11.60
C LEU A 121 12.77 1.97 10.39
N LYS A 122 14.06 1.80 10.11
CA LYS A 122 14.51 0.92 9.03
C LYS A 122 14.13 -0.54 9.31
N GLN A 123 14.48 -1.05 10.48
CA GLN A 123 14.27 -2.44 10.86
C GLN A 123 12.78 -2.82 10.87
N GLU A 124 11.93 -2.00 11.49
CA GLU A 124 10.51 -2.29 11.64
C GLU A 124 9.75 -2.16 10.33
N ASN A 125 10.16 -1.26 9.42
CA ASN A 125 9.59 -1.21 8.07
C ASN A 125 10.02 -2.39 7.19
N GLU A 126 11.24 -2.91 7.35
CA GLU A 126 11.64 -4.18 6.72
C GLU A 126 10.77 -5.34 7.23
N LEU A 127 10.59 -5.46 8.56
CA LEU A 127 9.74 -6.48 9.18
C LEU A 127 8.26 -6.34 8.78
N LEU A 128 7.74 -5.12 8.70
CA LEU A 128 6.36 -4.84 8.28
C LEU A 128 6.11 -5.40 6.87
N GLY A 129 7.02 -5.14 5.93
CA GLY A 129 6.96 -5.66 4.56
C GLY A 129 6.98 -7.20 4.53
N LEU A 130 7.86 -7.83 5.32
CA LEU A 130 7.96 -9.29 5.41
C LEU A 130 6.70 -9.94 6.01
N ARG A 131 6.10 -9.32 7.02
CA ARG A 131 4.86 -9.81 7.65
C ARG A 131 3.66 -9.71 6.72
N LEU A 132 3.52 -8.59 6.01
CA LEU A 132 2.52 -8.45 4.95
C LEU A 132 2.72 -9.51 3.86
N ARG A 133 3.98 -9.75 3.49
CA ARG A 133 4.31 -10.76 2.49
C ARG A 133 3.95 -12.17 2.96
N GLN A 134 4.25 -12.52 4.20
CA GLN A 134 3.89 -13.79 4.79
C GLN A 134 2.37 -14.04 4.72
N LEU A 135 1.55 -13.05 5.07
CA LEU A 135 0.10 -13.18 5.00
C LEU A 135 -0.42 -13.39 3.56
N LEU A 136 0.25 -12.79 2.57
CA LEU A 136 -0.08 -12.99 1.16
C LEU A 136 0.28 -14.41 0.71
N ASP A 137 1.44 -14.94 1.12
CA ASP A 137 1.93 -16.27 0.75
C ASP A 137 1.12 -17.41 1.40
N GLU A 138 0.64 -17.19 2.62
CA GLU A 138 -0.24 -18.13 3.35
C GLU A 138 -1.70 -18.08 2.85
N ASP A 139 -1.98 -17.26 1.83
CA ASP A 139 -3.32 -16.99 1.27
C ASP A 139 -4.38 -16.70 2.35
N ILE A 140 -3.97 -15.93 3.36
CA ILE A 140 -4.88 -15.48 4.41
C ILE A 140 -5.95 -14.56 3.76
N PRO A 141 -7.22 -14.64 4.17
CA PRO A 141 -8.23 -13.70 3.73
C PRO A 141 -7.84 -12.25 4.07
N LEU A 142 -7.94 -11.33 3.11
CA LEU A 142 -7.56 -9.92 3.30
C LEU A 142 -8.31 -9.24 4.46
N MET A 143 -9.52 -9.70 4.78
CA MET A 143 -10.31 -9.21 5.92
C MET A 143 -9.66 -9.50 7.28
N ASP A 144 -8.81 -10.52 7.36
CA ASP A 144 -8.12 -10.90 8.60
C ASP A 144 -6.80 -10.13 8.77
N PHE A 145 -6.25 -9.53 7.71
CA PHE A 145 -4.94 -8.85 7.74
C PHE A 145 -4.87 -7.76 8.83
N PRO A 146 -5.86 -6.86 9.02
CA PRO A 146 -5.77 -5.84 10.06
C PRO A 146 -5.55 -6.43 11.46
N GLN A 147 -6.22 -7.53 11.80
CA GLN A 147 -6.03 -8.19 13.08
C GLN A 147 -4.70 -8.93 13.15
N ARG A 148 -4.35 -9.69 12.10
CA ARG A 148 -3.09 -10.44 12.03
C ARG A 148 -1.86 -9.55 12.11
N MET A 149 -1.90 -8.38 11.48
CA MET A 149 -0.83 -7.39 11.59
C MET A 149 -0.68 -6.96 13.05
N ARG A 150 -1.75 -6.56 13.74
CA ARG A 150 -1.68 -6.22 15.17
C ARG A 150 -1.13 -7.36 16.03
N ASP A 151 -1.51 -8.60 15.73
CA ASP A 151 -1.01 -9.77 16.46
C ASP A 151 0.49 -10.07 16.21
N PHE A 152 1.05 -9.59 15.10
CA PHE A 152 2.48 -9.70 14.82
C PHE A 152 3.33 -8.69 15.58
N ASP A 153 2.76 -7.59 16.05
CA ASP A 153 3.53 -6.61 16.82
C ASP A 153 3.97 -7.22 18.16
N GLN A 154 5.27 -7.44 18.28
CA GLN A 154 5.91 -8.01 19.47
C GLN A 154 6.62 -6.93 20.30
N HIS A 155 6.91 -5.78 19.68
CA HIS A 155 7.75 -4.74 20.26
C HIS A 155 6.90 -3.66 20.95
N HIS A 156 5.69 -3.39 20.45
CA HIS A 156 4.75 -2.41 21.02
C HIS A 156 5.43 -1.06 21.30
N THR A 157 6.23 -0.61 20.35
CA THR A 157 6.85 0.71 20.31
C THR A 157 5.89 1.71 19.70
N PRO A 158 6.05 3.02 19.92
CA PRO A 158 5.18 4.02 19.30
C PRO A 158 5.10 3.88 17.77
N LEU A 159 6.22 3.53 17.11
CA LEU A 159 6.25 3.29 15.66
C LEU A 159 5.44 2.04 15.26
N THR A 160 5.67 0.92 15.94
CA THR A 160 5.03 -0.35 15.60
C THR A 160 3.55 -0.32 15.91
N ASP A 161 3.15 0.19 17.08
CA ASP A 161 1.74 0.40 17.41
C ASP A 161 1.05 1.28 16.35
N PHE A 162 1.70 2.36 15.91
CA PHE A 162 1.15 3.23 14.87
C PHE A 162 1.00 2.49 13.53
N ASN A 163 2.08 1.92 12.99
CA ASN A 163 2.07 1.32 11.65
C ASN A 163 1.15 0.10 11.58
N TYR A 164 1.16 -0.77 12.58
CA TYR A 164 0.43 -2.04 12.55
C TYR A 164 -1.08 -1.86 12.78
N GLN A 165 -1.50 -0.75 13.39
CA GLN A 165 -2.93 -0.39 13.51
C GLN A 165 -3.50 0.29 12.26
N ASN A 166 -2.65 0.74 11.34
CA ASN A 166 -3.06 1.50 10.16
C ASN A 166 -3.36 0.63 8.92
N PHE A 167 -3.95 -0.55 9.10
CA PHE A 167 -4.47 -1.38 8.01
C PHE A 167 -5.99 -1.55 8.13
N TYR A 168 -6.70 -1.39 7.01
CA TYR A 168 -8.15 -1.36 6.96
C TYR A 168 -8.66 -2.27 5.84
N TYR A 169 -9.72 -3.01 6.12
CA TYR A 169 -10.45 -3.78 5.12
C TYR A 169 -11.85 -3.20 4.93
N PHE A 170 -12.26 -3.03 3.67
CA PHE A 170 -13.58 -2.52 3.25
C PHE A 170 -14.33 -3.51 2.38
#